data_AF-A0A355EMH0-F1
#
_entry.id   AF-A0A355EMH0-F1
#
_cell.length_a   1.000
_cell.length_b   1.000
_cell.length_c   1.000
_cell.angle_alpha   90.00
_cell.angle_beta   90.00
_cell.angle_gamma   90.00
#
_symmetry.space_group_name_H-M   'P 1'
#
loop_
_entity.id
_entity.type
_entity.pdbx_description
1 polymer ?
#
loop_
_entity_poly.entity_id
_entity_poly.type
_entity_poly.pdbx_seq_one_letter_code
_entity_poly.pdbx_strand_id
1 'polypeptide(L)'
;MATLMNNDIRDLYSLVDLRLDNIAEKILLSKVNDDDEVYSKILSHVEDIFIQAALKISGNNISKAARLLGINRNTLSKKLRVSEHSAR
;
A
#
# COMPACT_ATOMS: atom_id res chain seq x y z
N MET A 1 27.22 -8.21 -8.03
CA MET A 1 26.17 -7.24 -8.41
C MET A 1 24.84 -7.48 -7.68
N ALA A 2 24.42 -8.71 -7.40
CA ALA A 2 23.19 -8.98 -6.62
C ALA A 2 23.25 -8.62 -5.12
N THR A 3 24.46 -8.58 -4.51
CA THR A 3 24.62 -8.37 -3.06
C THR A 3 24.34 -6.93 -2.60
N LEU A 4 24.49 -5.92 -3.47
CA LEU A 4 24.30 -4.51 -3.11
C LEU A 4 22.80 -4.13 -3.10
N MET A 5 22.02 -4.54 -4.11
CA MET A 5 20.57 -4.28 -4.16
C MET A 5 19.79 -4.92 -2.99
N ASN A 6 20.29 -6.02 -2.43
CA ASN A 6 19.66 -6.68 -1.29
C ASN A 6 19.79 -5.86 0.00
N ASN A 7 20.84 -5.05 0.19
CA ASN A 7 20.95 -4.17 1.35
C ASN A 7 19.97 -3.00 1.21
N ASP A 8 19.95 -2.35 0.04
CA ASP A 8 19.08 -1.18 -0.20
C ASP A 8 17.59 -1.50 -0.01
N ILE A 9 17.13 -2.66 -0.51
CA ILE A 9 15.72 -3.06 -0.35
C ILE A 9 15.39 -3.40 1.10
N ARG A 10 16.29 -4.11 1.81
CA ARG A 10 16.12 -4.41 3.23
C ARG A 10 16.08 -3.13 4.06
N ASP A 11 16.91 -2.15 3.73
CA ASP A 11 16.92 -0.85 4.39
C ASP A 11 15.61 -0.09 4.19
N LEU A 12 15.00 -0.18 3.00
CA LEU A 12 13.67 0.38 2.75
C LEU A 12 12.58 -0.28 3.59
N TYR A 13 12.59 -1.61 3.73
CA TYR A 13 11.67 -2.32 4.61
C TYR A 13 11.88 -1.94 6.08
N SER A 14 13.13 -1.90 6.54
CA SER A 14 13.44 -1.47 7.91
C SER A 14 13.00 -0.02 8.19
N LEU A 15 13.07 0.86 7.18
CA LEU A 15 12.53 2.21 7.31
C LEU A 15 11.00 2.21 7.41
N VAL A 16 10.30 1.37 6.66
CA VAL A 16 8.85 1.21 6.76
C VAL A 16 8.47 0.71 8.16
N ASP A 17 9.15 -0.32 8.66
CA ASP A 17 8.92 -0.90 9.99
C ASP A 17 9.09 0.16 11.08
N LEU A 18 10.23 0.88 11.07
CA LEU A 18 10.51 1.94 12.04
C LEU A 18 9.43 3.03 12.02
N ARG A 19 8.97 3.44 10.83
CA ARG A 19 7.94 4.48 10.70
C ARG A 19 6.59 4.00 11.19
N LEU A 20 6.22 2.76 10.87
CA LEU A 20 4.96 2.15 11.30
C LEU A 20 4.94 1.93 12.81
N ASP A 21 6.01 1.40 13.42
CA ASP A 21 6.10 1.19 14.86
C ASP A 21 5.85 2.48 15.65
N ASN A 22 6.41 3.60 15.18
CA ASN A 22 6.25 4.91 15.83
C ASN A 22 4.82 5.47 15.79
N ILE A 23 3.95 4.95 14.93
CA ILE A 23 2.57 5.47 14.74
C ILE A 23 1.49 4.43 15.00
N ALA A 24 1.82 3.14 15.00
CA ALA A 24 0.86 2.04 15.12
C ALA A 24 0.03 2.14 16.40
N GLU A 25 0.69 2.38 17.54
CA GLU A 25 0.00 2.56 18.82
C GLU A 25 -0.99 3.72 18.77
N LYS A 26 -0.58 4.87 18.21
CA LYS A 26 -1.45 6.05 18.08
C LYS A 26 -2.65 5.80 17.18
N ILE A 27 -2.45 5.06 16.09
CA ILE A 27 -3.52 4.67 15.17
C ILE A 27 -4.52 3.74 15.89
N LEU A 28 -4.04 2.76 16.64
CA LEU A 28 -4.91 1.85 17.40
C LEU A 28 -5.67 2.57 18.51
N LEU A 29 -5.03 3.50 19.21
CA LEU A 29 -5.67 4.32 20.25
C LEU A 29 -6.66 5.35 19.70
N SER A 30 -6.63 5.64 18.39
CA SER A 30 -7.57 6.57 17.75
C SER A 30 -8.97 5.99 17.54
N LYS A 31 -9.16 4.69 17.81
CA LYS A 31 -10.43 3.98 17.68
C LYS A 31 -11.53 4.70 18.48
N VAL A 32 -12.56 5.21 17.78
CA VAL A 32 -13.64 6.00 18.40
C VAL A 32 -14.71 5.10 19.03
N ASN A 33 -14.99 3.95 18.41
CA ASN A 33 -15.96 2.95 18.88
C ASN A 33 -15.64 1.56 18.30
N ASP A 34 -16.39 0.54 18.70
CA ASP A 34 -16.11 -0.84 18.29
C ASP A 34 -16.36 -1.16 16.82
N ASP A 35 -17.10 -0.31 16.13
CA ASP A 35 -17.35 -0.41 14.68
C ASP A 35 -16.22 0.18 13.83
N ASP A 36 -15.21 0.81 14.46
CA ASP A 36 -14.09 1.38 13.74
C ASP A 36 -13.10 0.29 13.26
N GLU A 37 -13.17 -0.01 11.96
CA GLU A 37 -12.30 -0.98 11.28
C GLU A 37 -10.90 -0.42 10.97
N VAL A 38 -10.14 -0.09 12.01
CA VAL A 38 -8.77 0.46 11.90
C VAL A 38 -7.86 -0.39 11.00
N TYR A 39 -7.95 -1.72 11.12
CA TYR A 39 -7.20 -2.66 10.27
C TYR A 39 -7.53 -2.50 8.78
N SER A 40 -8.83 -2.49 8.43
CA SER A 40 -9.28 -2.33 7.04
C SER A 40 -8.84 -0.98 6.47
N LYS A 41 -8.90 0.08 7.28
CA LYS A 41 -8.48 1.43 6.90
C LYS A 41 -6.97 1.51 6.62
N ILE A 42 -6.13 1.00 7.51
CA ILE A 42 -4.67 1.05 7.30
C ILE A 42 -4.25 0.16 6.14
N LEU A 43 -4.86 -1.01 5.98
CA LEU A 43 -4.59 -1.91 4.86
C LEU A 43 -4.92 -1.22 3.54
N SER A 44 -6.11 -0.62 3.44
CA SER A 44 -6.53 0.11 2.23
C SER A 44 -5.60 1.29 1.93
N HIS A 45 -5.20 2.05 2.96
CA HIS A 45 -4.30 3.19 2.79
C HIS A 45 -2.92 2.77 2.25
N VAL A 46 -2.34 1.71 2.80
CA VAL A 46 -1.05 1.18 2.33
C VAL A 46 -1.21 0.67 0.89
N GLU A 47 -2.25 -0.11 0.60
CA GLU A 47 -2.51 -0.62 -0.76
C GLU A 47 -2.63 0.53 -1.78
N ASP A 48 -3.34 1.60 -1.45
CA ASP A 48 -3.51 2.75 -2.33
C ASP A 48 -2.17 3.43 -2.65
N ILE A 49 -1.29 3.62 -1.66
CA ILE A 49 0.05 4.20 -1.88
C ILE A 49 0.83 3.38 -2.91
N PHE A 50 0.86 2.05 -2.75
CA PHE A 50 1.59 1.16 -3.66
C PHE A 50 0.92 1.09 -5.04
N ILE A 51 -0.40 1.07 -5.11
CA ILE A 51 -1.16 1.08 -6.36
C ILE A 51 -0.88 2.35 -7.16
N GLN A 52 -0.92 3.52 -6.53
CA GLN A 52 -0.63 4.79 -7.20
C GLN A 52 0.83 4.86 -7.67
N ALA A 53 1.77 4.38 -6.86
CA ALA A 53 3.17 4.29 -7.27
C ALA A 53 3.34 3.38 -8.51
N ALA A 54 2.70 2.19 -8.52
CA ALA A 54 2.75 1.27 -9.64
C ALA A 54 2.09 1.84 -10.91
N LEU A 55 0.97 2.56 -10.78
CA LEU A 55 0.33 3.27 -11.90
C LEU A 55 1.24 4.36 -12.45
N LYS A 56 1.87 5.17 -11.60
CA LYS A 56 2.83 6.21 -12.01
C LYS A 56 4.01 5.61 -12.77
N ILE A 57 4.65 4.57 -12.24
CA ILE A 57 5.79 3.88 -12.87
C ILE A 57 5.37 3.26 -14.21
N SER A 58 4.15 2.72 -14.29
CA SER A 58 3.66 2.05 -15.49
C SER A 58 3.07 2.98 -16.56
N GLY A 59 2.95 4.29 -16.29
CA GLY A 59 2.26 5.24 -17.16
C GLY A 59 0.76 4.95 -17.28
N ASN A 60 0.09 4.68 -16.15
CA ASN A 60 -1.32 4.29 -16.06
C ASN A 60 -1.69 2.98 -16.79
N ASN A 61 -0.70 2.13 -17.11
CA ASN A 61 -0.95 0.83 -17.71
C ASN A 61 -1.28 -0.20 -16.62
N ILE A 62 -2.56 -0.52 -16.47
CA ILE A 62 -3.08 -1.44 -15.44
C ILE A 62 -2.39 -2.81 -15.48
N SER A 63 -2.15 -3.38 -16.66
CA SER A 63 -1.50 -4.69 -16.79
C SER A 63 -0.05 -4.65 -16.32
N LYS A 64 0.68 -3.57 -16.62
CA LYS A 64 2.06 -3.38 -16.15
C LYS A 64 2.10 -3.08 -14.65
N ALA A 65 1.20 -2.23 -14.13
CA ALA A 65 1.08 -1.95 -12.70
C ALA A 65 0.78 -3.22 -11.88
N ALA A 66 -0.16 -4.05 -12.35
CA ALA A 66 -0.49 -5.31 -11.69
C ALA A 66 0.71 -6.27 -11.63
N ARG A 67 1.54 -6.31 -12.69
CA ARG A 67 2.79 -7.08 -12.70
C ARG A 67 3.83 -6.52 -11.72
N LEU A 68 3.96 -5.20 -11.60
CA LEU A 68 4.85 -4.56 -10.62
C LEU A 68 4.44 -4.89 -9.18
N LEU A 69 3.12 -4.88 -8.92
CA LEU A 69 2.55 -5.21 -7.62
C LEU A 69 2.55 -6.72 -7.31
N GLY A 70 2.77 -7.58 -8.29
CA GLY A 70 2.67 -9.04 -8.12
C GLY A 70 1.23 -9.54 -7.90
N ILE A 71 0.21 -8.79 -8.36
CA ILE A 71 -1.21 -9.16 -8.22
C ILE A 71 -1.88 -9.40 -9.57
N ASN A 72 -3.05 -10.05 -9.54
CA ASN A 72 -3.86 -10.23 -10.74
C ASN A 72 -4.39 -8.87 -11.26
N ARG A 73 -4.34 -8.65 -12.59
CA ARG A 73 -4.88 -7.44 -13.24
C ARG A 73 -6.34 -7.17 -12.86
N ASN A 74 -7.18 -8.20 -12.82
CA ASN A 74 -8.60 -8.07 -12.48
C ASN A 74 -8.77 -7.62 -11.02
N THR A 75 -7.89 -8.07 -10.12
CA THR A 75 -7.86 -7.60 -8.72
C THR A 75 -7.53 -6.12 -8.67
N LEU A 76 -6.47 -5.68 -9.37
CA LEU A 76 -6.12 -4.27 -9.45
C LEU A 76 -7.27 -3.43 -10.02
N SER A 77 -7.88 -3.87 -11.13
CA SER A 77 -9.03 -3.17 -11.73
C SER A 77 -10.23 -3.04 -10.79
N LYS A 78 -10.48 -4.03 -9.93
CA LYS A 78 -11.52 -3.93 -8.90
C LYS A 78 -11.17 -2.91 -7.84
N LYS A 79 -9.94 -2.94 -7.32
CA LYS A 79 -9.46 -1.99 -6.29
C LYS A 79 -9.54 -0.54 -6.78
N LEU A 80 -9.15 -0.27 -8.02
CA LEU A 80 -9.23 1.07 -8.62
C LEU A 80 -10.65 1.64 -8.68
N ARG A 81 -11.66 0.79 -8.94
CA ARG A 81 -13.07 1.22 -8.98
C ARG A 81 -13.59 1.59 -7.59
N VAL A 82 -13.11 0.92 -6.55
CA VAL A 82 -13.51 1.18 -5.16
C VAL A 82 -12.88 2.49 -4.66
N SER A 83 -11.59 2.71 -4.95
CA SER A 83 -10.87 3.93 -4.55
C SER A 83 -11.44 5.20 -5.20
N GLU A 84 -11.94 5.13 -6.45
CA GLU A 84 -12.61 6.28 -7.10
C GLU A 84 -13.97 6.64 -6.47
N HIS A 85 -14.62 5.70 -5.79
CA HIS A 85 -15.90 5.92 -5.11
C HIS A 85 -15.73 6.47 -3.69
N SER A 86 -14.63 6.13 -3.00
CA SER A 86 -14.35 6.60 -1.65
C SER A 86 -13.74 8.03 -1.59
N ALA A 87 -13.31 8.57 -2.74
CA ALA A 87 -12.74 9.92 -2.87
C ALA A 87 -13.74 10.99 -3.34
N ARG A 88 -15.02 10.63 -3.52
CA ARG A 88 -16.14 11.52 -3.85
C ARG A 88 -17.12 11.60 -2.68
#